data_AF-A0A950VYV1-F1
#
_entry.id   AF-A0A950VYV1-F1
#
_cell.length_a   1.000
_cell.length_b   1.000
_cell.length_c   1.000
_cell.angle_alpha   90.00
_cell.angle_beta   90.00
_cell.angle_gamma   90.00
#
_symmetry.space_group_name_H-M   'P 1'
#
loop_
_entity.id
_entity.type
_entity.pdbx_description
1 polymer ?
#
loop_
_entity_poly.entity_id
_entity_poly.type
_entity_poly.pdbx_seq_one_letter_code
_entity_poly.pdbx_strand_id
1 'polypeptide(L)' 'MTVRPSILAPYVPTPPEVVECMIRIAGTNANDLVYDLGCGDGRLAIAAALRGARDRSA' A
#
# COMPACT_ATOMS: atom_id res chain seq x y z
N MET A 1 24.24 27.83 -1.60
CA MET A 1 23.07 27.34 -0.84
C MET A 1 22.94 25.86 -1.14
N THR A 2 23.48 25.00 -0.27
CA THR A 2 23.53 23.55 -0.52
C THR A 2 22.29 22.92 0.08
N VAL A 3 21.39 22.38 -0.76
CA VAL A 3 20.24 21.60 -0.30
C VAL A 3 20.79 20.31 0.32
N ARG A 4 20.58 20.09 1.62
CA ARG A 4 20.83 18.79 2.23
C ARG A 4 19.85 17.79 1.62
N PRO A 5 20.27 16.59 1.21
CA PRO A 5 19.32 15.60 0.73
C PRO A 5 18.37 15.28 1.89
N SER A 6 17.14 15.73 1.77
CA SER A 6 16.04 15.34 2.66
C SER A 6 15.41 14.10 2.04
N ILE A 7 15.14 13.10 2.87
CA ILE A 7 14.33 11.97 2.45
C ILE A 7 12.91 12.48 2.27
N LEU A 8 12.44 12.45 1.01
CA LEU A 8 11.12 12.99 0.63
C LEU A 8 9.97 12.07 1.07
N ALA A 9 10.22 10.77 1.17
CA ALA A 9 9.25 9.76 1.60
C ALA A 9 9.97 8.73 2.49
N PRO A 10 10.09 8.95 3.81
CA PRO A 10 10.66 7.97 4.71
C PRO A 10 9.69 6.78 4.87
N TYR A 11 10.23 5.61 5.18
CA TYR A 11 9.41 4.47 5.53
C TYR A 11 8.70 4.72 6.87
N VAL A 12 7.38 4.93 6.81
CA VAL A 12 6.48 5.02 7.95
C VAL A 12 5.26 4.16 7.61
N PRO A 13 5.10 2.98 8.24
CA PRO A 13 4.08 2.03 7.82
C PRO A 13 2.67 2.50 8.21
N THR A 14 1.71 2.22 7.34
CA THR A 14 0.29 2.44 7.62
C THR A 14 -0.20 1.49 8.74
N PRO A 15 -0.89 1.98 9.79
CA PRO A 15 -1.44 1.13 10.84
C PRO A 15 -2.42 0.07 10.29
N PRO A 16 -2.47 -1.15 10.85
CA PRO A 16 -3.31 -2.24 10.34
C PRO A 16 -4.80 -1.87 10.18
N GLU A 17 -5.36 -1.16 11.15
CA GLU A 17 -6.77 -0.73 11.13
C GLU A 17 -7.07 0.25 9.98
N VAL A 18 -6.07 1.05 9.58
CA VAL A 18 -6.19 1.95 8.43
C VAL A 18 -6.10 1.16 7.13
N VAL A 19 -5.21 0.16 7.05
CA VAL A 19 -5.13 -0.75 5.89
C VAL A 19 -6.47 -1.46 5.67
N GLU A 20 -7.08 -2.01 6.72
CA GLU A 20 -8.39 -2.65 6.62
C GLU A 20 -9.49 -1.68 6.15
N CYS A 21 -9.46 -0.44 6.66
CA CYS A 21 -10.38 0.60 6.25
C CYS A 21 -10.20 0.96 4.76
N MET A 22 -8.96 1.11 4.29
CA MET A 22 -8.63 1.39 2.89
C MET A 22 -9.17 0.30 1.97
N ILE A 23 -8.88 -0.98 2.28
CA ILE A 23 -9.37 -2.13 1.51
C ILE A 23 -10.90 -2.17 1.48
N ARG A 24 -11.56 -1.93 2.62
CA ARG A 24 -13.02 -1.94 2.73
C ARG A 24 -13.67 -0.82 1.92
N ILE A 25 -13.16 0.41 2.00
CA ILE A 25 -13.72 1.57 1.27
C ILE A 25 -13.44 1.45 -0.23
N ALA A 26 -12.29 0.88 -0.62
CA ALA A 26 -11.98 0.60 -2.02
C ALA A 26 -12.86 -0.49 -2.64
N GLY A 27 -13.56 -1.30 -1.83
CA GLY A 27 -14.39 -2.40 -2.32
C GLY A 27 -13.59 -3.51 -2.99
N THR A 28 -12.33 -3.69 -2.58
CA THR A 28 -11.39 -4.59 -3.23
C THR A 28 -11.91 -6.03 -3.26
N ASN A 29 -11.91 -6.62 -4.45
CA ASN A 29 -12.40 -7.96 -4.74
C ASN A 29 -11.55 -8.66 -5.81
N ALA A 30 -11.91 -9.90 -6.16
CA ALA A 30 -11.11 -10.74 -7.05
C ALA A 30 -10.97 -10.25 -8.50
N ASN A 31 -11.79 -9.28 -8.92
CA ASN A 31 -11.68 -8.69 -10.25
C ASN A 31 -10.65 -7.56 -10.32
N ASP A 32 -10.16 -7.09 -9.17
CA ASP A 32 -9.29 -5.92 -9.11
C ASP A 32 -7.82 -6.27 -9.37
N LEU A 33 -7.12 -5.30 -9.94
CA LEU A 33 -5.67 -5.26 -10.03
C LEU A 33 -5.18 -4.09 -9.17
N VAL A 34 -4.44 -4.40 -8.11
CA VAL A 34 -3.97 -3.41 -7.13
C VAL A 34 -2.48 -3.14 -7.31
N TYR A 35 -2.11 -1.87 -7.20
CA TYR A 35 -0.74 -1.38 -7.16
C TYR A 35 -0.54 -0.56 -5.89
N ASP A 36 0.50 -0.89 -5.13
CA ASP A 36 0.92 -0.16 -3.93
C ASP A 36 2.17 0.68 -4.23
N LEU A 37 1.98 2.00 -4.38
CA LEU A 37 3.03 2.92 -4.77
C LEU A 37 3.93 3.26 -3.58
N GLY A 38 5.01 2.49 -3.42
CA GLY A 38 5.88 2.58 -2.26
C GLY A 38 5.47 1.58 -1.19
N CYS A 39 5.48 0.29 -1.53
CA CYS A 39 4.83 -0.76 -0.75
C CYS A 39 5.43 -0.97 0.65
N GLY A 40 6.66 -0.50 0.91
CA GLY A 40 7.29 -0.67 2.21
C GLY A 40 7.45 -2.16 2.54
N ASP A 41 6.71 -2.64 3.55
CA ASP A 41 6.65 -4.07 3.90
C ASP A 41 5.54 -4.85 3.18
N GLY A 42 4.84 -4.22 2.25
CA GLY A 42 3.83 -4.84 1.37
C GLY A 42 2.47 -5.03 2.03
N ARG A 43 2.23 -4.51 3.24
CA ARG A 43 1.01 -4.83 4.01
C ARG A 43 -0.30 -4.51 3.29
N LEU A 44 -0.36 -3.46 2.47
CA LEU A 44 -1.57 -3.10 1.73
C LEU A 44 -1.79 -4.04 0.54
N ALA A 45 -0.71 -4.33 -0.19
CA ALA A 45 -0.62 -5.30 -1.27
C ALA A 45 -1.08 -6.71 -0.82
N ILE A 46 -0.54 -7.18 0.32
CA ILE A 46 -0.94 -8.44 0.97
C ILE A 46 -2.41 -8.41 1.37
N ALA A 47 -2.89 -7.32 1.99
CA ALA A 47 -4.29 -7.20 2.40
C ALA A 47 -5.25 -7.25 1.20
N ALA A 48 -4.87 -6.65 0.06
CA ALA A 48 -5.63 -6.73 -1.18
C ALA A 48 -5.63 -8.16 -1.76
N ALA A 49 -4.49 -8.84 -1.76
CA ALA A 49 -4.39 -10.23 -2.20
C ALA A 49 -5.23 -11.19 -1.34
N LEU A 50 -5.32 -10.95 -0.03
CA LEU A 50 -6.21 -11.69 0.89
C LEU A 50 -7.70 -11.47 0.60
N ARG A 51 -8.08 -10.38 -0.10
CA ARG A 51 -9.43 -10.18 -0.65
C ARG A 51 -9.64 -10.81 -2.04
N GLY A 52 -8.64 -11.51 -2.55
CA GLY A 52 -8.65 -12.20 -3.84
C GLY A 52 -8.21 -11.32 -5.00
N ALA A 53 -7.88 -10.05 -4.79
CA ALA A 53 -7.38 -9.19 -5.85
C ALA A 53 -6.04 -9.71 -6.38
N ARG A 54 -5.77 -9.43 -7.65
CA ARG A 54 -4.43 -9.63 -8.20
C ARG A 54 -3.58 -8.45 -7.76
N ASP A 55 -2.57 -8.72 -6.96
CA ASP A 55 -1.62 -7.70 -6.53
C ASP A 55 -0.36 -7.76 -7.41
N ARG A 56 0.11 -6.59 -7.86
CA ARG A 56 1.42 -6.42 -8.47
C ARG A 56 2.13 -5.25 -7.81
N SER A 57 3.01 -5.59 -6.88
CA SER A 57 3.97 -4.64 -6.32
C SER A 57 5.12 -4.45 -7.32
N ALA A 58 5.50 -3.20 -7.59
CA ALA A 58 6.64 -2.81 -8.42
C ALA A 58 7.78 -2.28 -7.54
#